data_AF-A0A2Z4IMH0-F1
#
_entry.id   AF-A0A2Z4IMH0-F1
#
_cell.length_a   1.000
_cell.length_b   1.000
_cell.length_c   1.000
_cell.angle_alpha   90.00
_cell.angle_beta   90.00
_cell.angle_gamma   90.00
#
_symmetry.space_group_name_H-M   'P 1'
#
loop_
_entity.id
_entity.type
_entity.pdbx_description
1 polymer ?
#
loop_
_entity_poly.entity_id
_entity_poly.type
_entity_poly.pdbx_seq_one_letter_code
_entity_poly.pdbx_strand_id
1 'polypeptide(L)'
;MRTWFLCKVKYAKENEQGLLKNVTEQYLIDAVSFTEAEARIYDMLGSVIRGDFQVTNISKSNIVDVFFYDDIDLWHKCKITYVVADADSGKEKKVTQYMLVTAHDVKEAYERIHESLSNMLVTFRVPDINESPIVEIFPYESEDEELLPPPPSHLKPVSEVKADQQRRDEARAENQQNHTPEEEEEEPVEDETTIEDEPSEEDIEIKEEVSEEEDHTEDSEEEEEDK
;
A
#
# COMPACT_ATOMS: atom_id res chain seq x y z
N MET A 1 -4.03 -3.88 0.31
CA MET A 1 -4.67 -4.07 -1.01
C MET A 1 -3.56 -3.89 -2.03
N ARG A 2 -3.15 -4.95 -2.73
CA ARG A 2 -2.14 -4.84 -3.78
C ARG A 2 -2.71 -4.03 -4.94
N THR A 3 -1.97 -3.04 -5.41
CA THR A 3 -2.39 -2.23 -6.56
C THR A 3 -1.25 -2.22 -7.57
N TRP A 4 -1.49 -2.88 -8.69
CA TRP A 4 -0.52 -2.94 -9.77
C TRP A 4 -0.61 -1.68 -10.64
N PHE A 5 0.54 -1.06 -10.90
CA PHE A 5 0.72 0.05 -11.82
C PHE A 5 1.52 -0.42 -13.02
N LEU A 6 1.01 -0.14 -14.22
CA LEU A 6 1.70 -0.38 -15.48
C LEU A 6 2.48 0.89 -15.85
N CYS A 7 3.80 0.80 -15.80
CA CYS A 7 4.72 1.87 -16.17
C CYS A 7 5.34 1.59 -17.54
N LYS A 8 5.29 2.58 -18.44
CA LYS A 8 5.92 2.50 -19.76
C LYS A 8 7.19 3.35 -19.74
N VAL A 9 8.32 2.71 -19.97
CA VAL A 9 9.62 3.36 -19.93
C VAL A 9 10.24 3.36 -21.32
N LYS A 10 10.79 4.51 -21.72
CA LYS A 10 11.48 4.70 -22.98
C LYS A 10 12.93 5.01 -22.71
N TYR A 11 13.82 4.26 -23.35
CA TYR A 11 15.27 4.47 -23.24
C TYR A 11 15.98 4.07 -24.52
N ALA A 12 17.22 4.52 -24.66
CA ALA A 12 18.07 4.16 -25.78
C ALA A 12 18.82 2.85 -25.47
N LYS A 13 18.54 1.79 -26.23
CA LYS A 13 19.25 0.51 -26.13
C LYS A 13 20.22 0.39 -27.29
N GLU A 14 21.47 0.02 -27.00
CA GLU A 14 22.47 -0.26 -28.02
C GLU A 14 22.17 -1.63 -28.64
N ASN A 15 21.93 -1.66 -29.96
CA ASN A 15 21.79 -2.91 -30.69
C ASN A 15 23.17 -3.54 -30.95
N GLU A 16 23.19 -4.81 -31.38
CA GLU A 16 24.41 -5.58 -31.73
C GLU A 16 25.32 -4.92 -32.78
N GLN A 17 24.83 -3.88 -33.47
CA GLN A 17 25.55 -3.08 -34.46
C GLN A 17 26.13 -1.77 -33.90
N GLY A 18 26.04 -1.53 -32.59
CA GLY A 18 26.52 -0.31 -31.93
C GLY A 18 25.64 0.94 -32.15
N LEU A 19 24.43 0.76 -32.70
CA LEU A 19 23.49 1.86 -32.91
C LEU A 19 22.50 1.95 -31.75
N LEU A 20 22.39 3.15 -31.16
CA LEU A 20 21.39 3.49 -30.14
C LEU A 20 20.00 3.56 -30.79
N LYS A 21 19.11 2.64 -30.40
CA LYS A 21 17.70 2.65 -30.80
C LYS A 21 16.82 2.92 -29.59
N ASN A 22 15.88 3.84 -29.74
CA ASN A 22 14.85 4.07 -28.73
C ASN A 22 13.90 2.89 -28.69
N VAL A 23 13.79 2.24 -27.53
CA VAL A 23 12.86 1.16 -27.23
C VAL A 23 11.87 1.63 -26.16
N THR A 24 10.66 1.08 -26.20
CA THR A 24 9.65 1.31 -25.18
C THR A 24 9.27 -0.03 -24.57
N GLU A 25 9.47 -0.16 -23.27
CA GLU A 25 9.20 -1.37 -22.51
C GLU A 25 8.14 -1.11 -21.44
N GLN A 26 7.43 -2.16 -21.03
CA GLN A 26 6.36 -2.06 -20.05
C GLN A 26 6.75 -2.86 -18.81
N TYR A 27 6.59 -2.24 -17.66
CA TYR A 27 6.92 -2.79 -16.36
C TYR A 27 5.68 -2.74 -15.47
N LEU A 28 5.47 -3.79 -14.69
CA LEU A 28 4.38 -3.82 -13.72
C LEU A 28 4.95 -3.66 -12.31
N ILE A 29 4.47 -2.68 -11.56
CA ILE A 29 4.98 -2.35 -10.21
C ILE A 29 3.82 -2.43 -9.23
N ASP A 30 3.99 -3.14 -8.12
CA ASP A 30 3.06 -3.07 -7.00
C ASP A 30 3.43 -1.85 -6.14
N ALA A 31 2.49 -0.93 -5.98
CA ALA A 31 2.67 0.29 -5.20
C ALA A 31 1.34 0.74 -4.61
N VAL A 32 1.36 1.71 -3.69
CA VAL A 32 0.15 2.30 -3.12
C VAL A 32 -0.30 3.54 -3.90
N SER A 33 0.64 4.29 -4.49
CA SER A 33 0.37 5.54 -5.20
C SER A 33 1.18 5.68 -6.51
N PHE A 34 0.76 6.62 -7.38
CA PHE A 34 1.49 6.92 -8.62
C PHE A 34 2.91 7.44 -8.37
N THR A 35 3.08 8.30 -7.36
CA THR A 35 4.38 8.87 -6.98
C THR A 35 5.34 7.78 -6.49
N GLU A 36 4.83 6.83 -5.71
CA GLU A 36 5.61 5.69 -5.24
C GLU A 36 5.98 4.75 -6.38
N ALA A 37 5.03 4.45 -7.28
CA ALA A 37 5.31 3.64 -8.47
C ALA A 37 6.40 4.27 -9.34
N GLU A 38 6.38 5.60 -9.49
CA GLU A 38 7.42 6.34 -10.21
C GLU A 38 8.78 6.24 -9.52
N ALA A 39 8.85 6.51 -8.21
CA ALA A 39 10.10 6.42 -7.46
C ALA A 39 10.72 5.01 -7.57
N ARG A 40 9.91 3.96 -7.33
CA ARG A 40 10.38 2.58 -7.41
C ARG A 40 10.89 2.19 -8.79
N ILE A 41 10.21 2.61 -9.86
CA ILE A 41 10.68 2.28 -11.20
C ILE A 41 12.00 2.99 -11.54
N TYR A 42 12.22 4.20 -11.02
CA TYR A 42 13.49 4.90 -11.18
C TYR A 42 14.63 4.19 -10.44
N ASP A 43 14.39 3.74 -9.21
CA ASP A 43 15.39 3.03 -8.41
C ASP A 43 15.80 1.69 -9.06
N MET A 44 14.81 0.90 -9.49
CA MET A 44 15.06 -0.41 -10.10
C MET A 44 15.75 -0.27 -11.46
N LEU A 45 15.21 0.56 -12.37
CA LEU A 45 15.77 0.69 -13.71
C LEU A 45 17.06 1.49 -13.76
N GLY A 46 17.32 2.37 -12.79
CA GLY A 46 18.59 3.07 -12.68
C GLY A 46 19.79 2.13 -12.53
N SER A 47 19.59 0.95 -11.94
CA SER A 47 20.63 -0.08 -11.84
C SER A 47 20.79 -0.90 -13.13
N VAL A 48 19.70 -1.09 -13.88
CA VAL A 48 19.63 -1.99 -15.05
C VAL A 48 20.03 -1.27 -16.34
N ILE A 49 19.56 -0.04 -16.53
CA ILE A 49 19.73 0.72 -17.78
C ILE A 49 20.95 1.63 -17.64
N ARG A 50 21.95 1.43 -18.51
CA ARG A 50 23.09 2.35 -18.61
C ARG A 50 22.69 3.58 -19.45
N GLY A 51 22.39 4.68 -18.79
CA GLY A 51 22.10 5.98 -19.41
C GLY A 51 20.75 6.55 -18.96
N ASP A 52 20.33 7.63 -19.61
CA ASP A 52 19.07 8.29 -19.28
C ASP A 52 17.89 7.47 -19.82
N PHE A 53 16.91 7.25 -18.94
CA PHE A 53 15.60 6.71 -19.31
C PHE A 53 14.51 7.66 -18.86
N GLN A 54 13.37 7.61 -19.54
CA GLN A 54 12.22 8.43 -19.24
C GLN A 54 11.00 7.56 -19.02
N VAL A 55 10.33 7.73 -17.89
CA VAL A 55 8.99 7.17 -17.67
C VAL A 55 7.99 7.97 -18.50
N THR A 56 7.38 7.32 -19.50
CA THR A 56 6.47 7.99 -20.45
C THR A 56 5.02 7.97 -20.00
N ASN A 57 4.62 6.95 -19.24
CA ASN A 57 3.26 6.80 -18.77
C ASN A 57 3.21 5.88 -17.55
N ILE A 58 2.38 6.24 -16.57
CA ILE A 58 2.04 5.41 -15.42
C ILE A 58 0.52 5.29 -15.39
N SER A 59 0.01 4.07 -15.36
CA SER A 59 -1.43 3.79 -15.34
C SER A 59 -1.77 2.71 -14.33
N LYS A 60 -2.89 2.86 -13.62
CA LYS A 60 -3.37 1.79 -12.74
C LYS A 60 -3.81 0.60 -13.58
N SER A 61 -3.25 -0.57 -13.31
CA SER A 61 -3.55 -1.81 -14.02
C SER A 61 -4.85 -2.44 -13.53
N ASN A 62 -5.48 -3.22 -14.40
CA ASN A 62 -6.64 -4.04 -14.10
C ASN A 62 -6.27 -5.48 -13.69
N ILE A 63 -4.98 -5.75 -13.54
CA ILE A 63 -4.44 -7.02 -13.05
C ILE A 63 -4.70 -7.10 -11.55
N VAL A 64 -5.25 -8.23 -11.11
CA VAL A 64 -5.59 -8.49 -9.71
C VAL A 64 -4.49 -9.27 -9.03
N ASP A 65 -3.92 -10.26 -9.73
CA ASP A 65 -2.91 -11.14 -9.17
C ASP A 65 -1.85 -11.54 -10.20
N VAL A 66 -0.69 -11.95 -9.71
CA VAL A 66 0.49 -12.33 -10.50
C VAL A 66 1.06 -13.63 -9.95
N PHE A 67 1.15 -14.65 -10.80
CA PHE A 67 1.74 -15.95 -10.48
C PHE A 67 3.08 -16.09 -11.18
N PHE A 68 4.15 -16.11 -10.39
CA PHE A 68 5.51 -16.28 -10.89
C PHE A 68 5.96 -17.73 -10.74
N TYR A 69 6.51 -18.27 -11.82
CA TYR A 69 7.19 -19.56 -11.90
C TYR A 69 8.61 -19.30 -12.44
N ASP A 70 9.63 -19.83 -11.76
CA ASP A 70 11.07 -19.57 -12.01
C ASP A 70 11.62 -20.19 -13.31
N ASP A 71 10.77 -20.81 -14.12
CA ASP A 71 11.17 -21.55 -15.31
C ASP A 71 11.34 -20.67 -16.55
N ILE A 72 10.61 -19.55 -16.63
CA ILE A 72 10.61 -18.66 -17.79
C ILE A 72 10.16 -17.24 -17.46
N ASP A 73 10.72 -16.27 -18.18
CA ASP A 73 10.42 -14.83 -18.06
C ASP A 73 9.39 -14.33 -19.10
N LEU A 74 8.48 -15.20 -19.57
CA LEU A 74 7.43 -14.84 -20.53
C LEU A 74 6.08 -14.72 -19.84
N TRP A 75 5.58 -13.49 -19.78
CA TRP A 75 4.34 -13.16 -19.11
C TRP A 75 3.11 -13.34 -20.00
N HIS A 76 2.12 -14.08 -19.52
CA HIS A 76 0.84 -14.29 -20.18
C HIS A 76 -0.29 -13.64 -19.36
N LYS A 77 -1.07 -12.77 -20.01
CA LYS A 77 -2.25 -12.14 -19.42
C LYS A 77 -3.47 -13.04 -19.62
N CYS A 78 -3.99 -13.57 -18.52
CA CYS A 78 -5.14 -14.45 -18.49
C CYS A 78 -6.37 -13.67 -18.03
N LYS A 79 -7.42 -13.68 -18.85
CA LYS A 79 -8.73 -13.15 -18.49
C LYS A 79 -9.52 -14.27 -17.82
N ILE A 80 -9.98 -14.05 -16.60
CA ILE A 80 -10.77 -15.01 -15.82
C ILE A 80 -12.14 -14.42 -15.55
N THR A 81 -13.17 -15.25 -15.69
CA THR A 81 -14.55 -14.88 -15.39
C THR A 81 -15.16 -15.90 -14.47
N TYR A 82 -15.81 -15.44 -13.40
CA TYR A 82 -16.56 -16.29 -12.50
C TYR A 82 -17.88 -15.61 -12.13
N VAL A 83 -18.83 -16.42 -11.66
CA VAL A 83 -20.15 -15.96 -11.26
C VAL A 83 -20.23 -15.99 -9.74
N VAL A 84 -20.62 -14.86 -9.15
CA VAL A 84 -20.88 -14.76 -7.72
C VAL A 84 -22.39 -14.61 -7.53
N ALA A 85 -22.98 -15.48 -6.73
CA ALA A 85 -24.36 -15.32 -6.29
C ALA A 85 -24.41 -14.32 -5.14
N ASP A 86 -25.19 -13.26 -5.32
CA ASP A 86 -25.50 -12.33 -4.24
C ASP A 86 -26.57 -12.96 -3.32
N ALA A 87 -26.22 -13.15 -2.04
CA ALA A 87 -27.08 -13.79 -1.05
C ALA A 87 -28.36 -12.97 -0.76
N ASP A 88 -28.33 -11.65 -0.98
CA ASP A 88 -29.44 -10.75 -0.66
C ASP A 88 -30.41 -10.60 -1.83
N SER A 89 -29.91 -10.60 -3.07
CA SER A 89 -30.72 -10.33 -4.26
C SER A 89 -31.00 -11.58 -5.11
N GLY A 90 -30.35 -12.71 -4.88
CA GLY A 90 -30.43 -13.90 -5.74
C GLY A 90 -29.98 -13.65 -7.19
N LYS A 91 -29.38 -12.48 -7.46
CA LYS A 91 -28.88 -12.09 -8.78
C LYS A 91 -27.44 -12.54 -8.90
N GLU A 92 -27.16 -13.24 -9.98
CA GLU A 92 -25.82 -13.67 -10.34
C GLU A 92 -25.05 -12.49 -10.95
N LYS A 93 -23.91 -12.13 -10.35
CA LYS A 93 -22.98 -11.16 -10.90
C LYS A 93 -21.81 -11.88 -11.56
N LYS A 94 -21.65 -11.69 -12.87
CA LYS A 94 -20.43 -12.10 -13.57
C LYS A 94 -19.32 -11.11 -13.26
N VAL A 95 -18.25 -11.57 -12.64
CA VAL A 95 -17.04 -10.79 -12.36
C VAL A 95 -15.97 -11.21 -13.37
N THR A 96 -15.28 -10.23 -13.94
CA THR A 96 -14.11 -10.45 -14.81
C THR A 96 -12.88 -9.92 -14.10
N GLN A 97 -11.86 -10.75 -13.99
CA GLN A 97 -10.55 -10.39 -13.47
C GLN A 97 -9.45 -10.69 -14.48
N TYR A 98 -8.33 -10.01 -14.34
CA TYR A 98 -7.14 -10.26 -15.13
C TYR A 98 -6.03 -10.70 -14.20
N MET A 99 -5.33 -11.76 -14.57
CA MET A 99 -4.19 -12.27 -13.83
C MET A 99 -3.02 -12.44 -14.79
N LEU A 100 -1.80 -12.41 -14.26
CA LEU A 100 -0.59 -12.69 -15.01
C LEU A 100 0.01 -14.01 -14.53
N VAL A 101 0.59 -14.77 -15.46
CA VAL A 101 1.32 -16.00 -15.18
C VAL A 101 2.53 -16.11 -16.09
N THR A 102 3.64 -16.66 -15.60
CA THR A 102 4.77 -17.03 -16.47
C THR A 102 4.55 -18.41 -17.09
N ALA A 103 4.76 -18.52 -18.41
CA ALA A 103 4.62 -19.79 -19.15
C ALA A 103 5.33 -19.76 -20.51
N HIS A 104 5.70 -20.92 -21.04
CA HIS A 104 6.29 -21.06 -22.38
C HIS A 104 5.23 -20.88 -23.47
N ASP A 105 4.05 -21.47 -23.27
CA ASP A 105 2.96 -21.48 -24.24
C ASP A 105 1.62 -21.13 -23.58
N VAL A 106 0.67 -20.67 -24.41
CA VAL A 106 -0.71 -20.40 -23.99
C VAL A 106 -1.38 -21.61 -23.33
N LYS A 107 -1.05 -22.83 -23.77
CA LYS A 107 -1.59 -24.07 -23.18
C LYS A 107 -1.09 -24.26 -21.75
N GLU A 108 0.19 -24.04 -21.52
CA GLU A 108 0.80 -24.17 -20.20
C GLU A 108 0.32 -23.06 -19.26
N ALA A 109 0.17 -21.84 -19.76
CA ALA A 109 -0.45 -20.74 -19.01
C ALA A 109 -1.85 -21.11 -18.51
N TYR A 110 -2.65 -21.78 -19.34
CA TYR A 110 -3.98 -22.28 -18.94
C TYR A 110 -3.89 -23.32 -17.82
N GLU A 111 -2.99 -24.29 -17.93
CA GLU A 111 -2.79 -25.33 -16.92
C GLU A 111 -2.33 -24.73 -15.58
N ARG A 112 -1.36 -23.81 -15.60
CA ARG A 112 -0.84 -23.12 -14.40
C ARG A 112 -1.88 -22.25 -13.71
N ILE A 113 -2.69 -21.50 -14.47
CA ILE A 113 -3.79 -20.73 -13.89
C ILE A 113 -4.81 -21.66 -13.24
N HIS A 114 -5.08 -22.83 -13.86
CA HIS A 114 -5.99 -23.81 -13.28
C HIS A 114 -5.46 -24.41 -11.97
N GLU A 115 -4.15 -24.64 -11.88
CA GLU A 115 -3.48 -25.08 -10.66
C GLU A 115 -3.50 -23.99 -9.58
N SER A 116 -3.08 -22.77 -9.92
CA SER A 116 -3.05 -21.61 -9.01
C SER A 116 -4.43 -21.29 -8.42
N LEU A 117 -5.50 -21.46 -9.22
CA LEU A 117 -6.89 -21.19 -8.79
C LEU A 117 -7.64 -22.44 -8.32
N SER A 118 -6.98 -23.58 -8.20
CA SER A 118 -7.61 -24.84 -7.76
C SER A 118 -8.16 -24.76 -6.34
N ASN A 119 -7.59 -23.89 -5.49
CA ASN A 119 -8.05 -23.61 -4.14
C ASN A 119 -9.30 -22.72 -4.08
N MET A 120 -9.70 -22.12 -5.20
CA MET A 120 -10.86 -21.23 -5.27
C MET A 120 -12.13 -22.08 -5.25
N LEU A 121 -12.98 -21.88 -4.25
CA LEU A 121 -14.27 -22.59 -4.12
C LEU A 121 -15.30 -22.23 -5.20
N VAL A 122 -14.96 -21.28 -6.07
CA VAL A 122 -15.85 -20.74 -7.09
C VAL A 122 -15.46 -21.29 -8.46
N THR A 123 -16.44 -21.76 -9.21
CA THR A 123 -16.23 -22.16 -10.61
C THR A 123 -15.87 -20.94 -11.45
N PHE A 124 -14.68 -20.97 -12.05
CA PHE A 124 -14.22 -19.95 -12.97
C PHE A 124 -14.07 -20.49 -14.38
N ARG A 125 -14.02 -19.59 -15.34
CA ARG A 125 -13.73 -19.85 -16.76
C ARG A 125 -12.64 -18.90 -17.21
N VAL A 126 -11.71 -19.40 -18.02
CA VAL A 126 -10.69 -18.60 -18.69
C VAL A 126 -11.14 -18.34 -20.14
N PRO A 127 -11.81 -17.21 -20.45
CA PRO A 127 -12.23 -16.90 -21.81
C PRO A 127 -11.08 -16.57 -22.78
N ASP A 128 -9.95 -16.05 -22.29
CA ASP A 128 -8.90 -15.50 -23.15
C ASP A 128 -7.54 -15.52 -22.44
N ILE A 129 -6.49 -15.81 -23.20
CA ILE A 129 -5.10 -15.79 -22.75
C ILE A 129 -4.28 -15.18 -23.88
N ASN A 130 -3.54 -14.13 -23.58
CA ASN A 130 -2.67 -13.47 -24.55
C ASN A 130 -1.28 -13.27 -23.95
N GLU A 131 -0.26 -13.33 -24.79
CA GLU A 131 1.09 -12.93 -24.42
C GLU A 131 1.11 -11.43 -24.08
N SER A 132 1.77 -11.08 -22.98
CA SER A 132 1.82 -9.73 -22.44
C SER A 132 3.10 -9.02 -22.89
N PRO A 133 3.04 -7.73 -23.28
CA PRO A 133 4.24 -6.94 -23.58
C PRO A 133 4.99 -6.48 -22.32
N ILE A 134 4.69 -7.06 -21.15
CA ILE A 134 5.35 -6.76 -19.88
C ILE A 134 6.67 -7.50 -19.86
N VAL A 135 7.75 -6.78 -19.59
CA VAL A 135 9.10 -7.32 -19.54
C VAL A 135 9.38 -7.93 -18.17
N GLU A 136 9.13 -7.15 -17.12
CA GLU A 136 9.44 -7.51 -15.74
C GLU A 136 8.32 -7.05 -14.82
N ILE A 137 8.12 -7.78 -13.73
CA ILE A 137 7.20 -7.41 -12.66
C ILE A 137 8.01 -7.19 -11.40
N PHE A 138 7.74 -6.07 -10.74
CA PHE A 138 8.34 -5.70 -9.46
C PHE A 138 7.25 -5.80 -8.38
N PRO A 139 7.16 -6.93 -7.67
CA PRO A 139 6.30 -7.06 -6.51
C PRO A 139 6.70 -6.05 -5.44
N TYR A 140 5.75 -5.73 -4.57
CA TYR A 140 6.05 -4.90 -3.41
C TYR A 140 6.87 -5.75 -2.46
N GLU A 141 8.19 -5.55 -2.47
CA GLU A 141 9.08 -6.06 -1.45
C GLU A 141 8.74 -5.35 -0.14
N SER A 142 8.31 -6.12 0.85
CA SER A 142 8.21 -5.65 2.24
C SER A 142 9.59 -5.46 2.88
N GLU A 143 10.66 -5.33 2.10
CA GLU A 143 11.99 -4.93 2.61
C GLU A 143 11.98 -3.46 3.09
N ASP A 144 10.93 -2.70 2.77
CA ASP A 144 10.64 -1.43 3.45
C ASP A 144 10.33 -1.61 4.96
N GLU A 145 10.03 -2.82 5.44
CA GLU A 145 9.94 -3.09 6.89
C GLU A 145 11.33 -3.15 7.55
N GLU A 146 12.39 -3.45 6.78
CA GLU A 146 13.78 -3.44 7.25
C GLU A 146 14.41 -2.03 7.20
N LEU A 147 13.84 -1.13 6.38
CA LEU A 147 14.18 0.30 6.34
C LEU A 147 13.44 1.13 7.39
N LEU A 148 12.47 0.56 8.11
CA LEU A 148 11.93 1.21 9.29
C LEU A 148 13.06 1.28 10.33
N PRO A 149 13.37 2.48 10.88
CA PRO A 149 14.31 2.56 11.99
C PRO A 149 13.83 1.60 13.08
N PRO A 150 14.75 0.87 13.74
CA PRO A 150 14.36 -0.04 14.81
C PRO A 150 13.46 0.72 15.79
N PRO A 151 12.36 0.10 16.25
CA PRO A 151 11.43 0.77 17.14
C PRO A 151 12.23 1.36 18.31
N PRO A 152 12.07 2.65 18.64
CA PRO A 152 12.85 3.29 19.69
C PRO A 152 12.74 2.49 20.99
N SER A 153 13.83 2.42 21.78
CA SER A 153 13.99 1.51 22.93
C SER A 153 12.91 1.59 24.03
N HIS A 154 11.99 2.55 23.92
CA HIS A 154 10.90 2.80 24.85
C HIS A 154 9.54 2.26 24.38
N LEU A 155 9.47 1.63 23.20
CA LEU A 155 8.24 1.02 22.69
C LEU A 155 8.23 -0.48 22.97
N LYS A 156 7.19 -0.95 23.67
CA LYS A 156 6.92 -2.37 23.87
C LYS A 156 6.10 -2.93 22.71
N PRO A 157 6.37 -4.16 22.23
CA PRO A 157 5.54 -4.81 21.22
C PRO A 157 4.07 -4.90 21.65
N VAL A 158 3.16 -4.65 20.71
CA VAL A 158 1.70 -4.69 20.97
C VAL A 158 1.24 -6.06 21.47
N SER A 159 1.93 -7.14 21.07
CA SER A 159 1.68 -8.50 21.57
C SER A 159 1.90 -8.63 23.08
N GLU A 160 2.96 -8.02 23.60
CA GLU A 160 3.31 -8.06 25.02
C GLU A 160 2.34 -7.20 25.85
N VAL A 161 1.97 -6.00 25.34
CA VAL A 161 0.99 -5.13 25.99
C VAL A 161 -0.39 -5.78 26.07
N LYS A 162 -0.84 -6.47 25.00
CA LYS A 162 -2.10 -7.20 25.01
C LYS A 162 -2.09 -8.36 26.01
N ALA A 163 -0.99 -9.10 26.09
CA ALA A 163 -0.82 -10.18 27.07
C ALA A 163 -0.81 -9.65 28.52
N ASP A 164 -0.16 -8.51 28.78
CA ASP A 164 -0.19 -7.83 30.08
C ASP A 164 -1.60 -7.33 30.44
N GLN A 165 -2.30 -6.74 29.49
CA GLN A 165 -3.68 -6.29 29.67
C GLN A 165 -4.58 -7.46 30.07
N GLN A 166 -4.46 -8.58 29.33
CA GLN A 166 -5.25 -9.78 29.55
C GLN A 166 -4.95 -10.43 30.90
N ARG A 167 -3.67 -10.52 31.30
CA ARG A 167 -3.28 -10.97 32.64
C ARG A 167 -3.82 -10.08 33.76
N ARG A 168 -3.82 -8.76 33.55
CA ARG A 168 -4.35 -7.79 34.52
C ARG A 168 -5.87 -7.89 34.63
N ASP A 169 -6.57 -8.11 33.53
CA ASP A 169 -8.02 -8.28 33.50
C ASP A 169 -8.43 -9.61 34.14
N GLU A 170 -7.68 -10.69 33.92
CA GLU A 170 -7.86 -11.99 34.59
C GLU A 170 -7.65 -11.88 36.10
N ALA A 171 -6.57 -11.25 36.55
CA ALA A 171 -6.31 -11.02 37.98
C ALA A 171 -7.38 -10.13 38.64
N ARG A 172 -7.93 -9.16 37.90
CA ARG A 172 -9.03 -8.31 38.38
C ARG A 172 -10.33 -9.10 38.51
N ALA A 173 -10.59 -10.03 37.60
CA ALA A 173 -11.76 -10.91 37.64
C ALA A 173 -11.69 -11.90 38.81
N GLU A 174 -10.51 -12.47 39.10
CA GLU A 174 -10.30 -13.37 40.24
C GLU A 174 -10.49 -12.67 41.59
N ASN A 175 -10.03 -11.42 41.72
CA ASN A 175 -10.14 -10.68 42.98
C ASN A 175 -11.58 -10.20 43.28
N GLN A 176 -12.46 -10.13 42.27
CA GLN A 176 -13.88 -9.83 42.46
C GLN A 176 -14.71 -11.04 42.92
N GLN A 177 -14.20 -12.26 42.81
CA GLN A 177 -14.92 -13.47 43.24
C GLN A 177 -14.70 -13.84 44.73
N ASN A 178 -13.75 -13.21 45.43
CA ASN A 178 -13.39 -13.57 46.81
C ASN A 178 -13.87 -12.60 47.91
N HIS A 179 -14.78 -11.65 47.63
CA HIS A 179 -15.34 -10.82 48.70
C HIS A 179 -16.59 -11.46 49.32
N THR A 180 -16.41 -12.07 50.49
CA THR A 180 -17.49 -12.38 51.44
C THR A 180 -17.61 -11.17 52.39
N PRO A 181 -18.79 -10.60 52.63
CA PRO A 181 -18.95 -9.49 53.57
C PRO A 181 -19.06 -10.04 54.99
N GLU A 182 -18.11 -9.70 55.86
CA GLU A 182 -18.26 -9.83 57.31
C GLU A 182 -18.44 -8.44 57.93
N GLU A 183 -19.47 -8.33 58.77
CA GLU A 183 -19.93 -7.15 59.49
C GLU A 183 -19.11 -6.87 60.78
N GLU A 184 -19.33 -5.67 61.33
CA GLU A 184 -19.02 -5.16 62.69
C GLU A 184 -17.56 -4.65 62.92
N GLU A 185 -17.29 -3.48 63.53
CA GLU A 185 -18.02 -2.63 64.48
C GLU A 185 -17.72 -1.12 64.23
N GLU A 186 -18.71 -0.27 64.53
CA GLU A 186 -18.60 1.19 64.63
C GLU A 186 -18.02 1.61 65.99
N GLU A 187 -17.19 2.66 66.03
CA GLU A 187 -17.13 3.62 67.14
C GLU A 187 -16.85 5.03 66.56
N PRO A 188 -17.59 6.08 66.98
CA PRO A 188 -17.56 7.41 66.36
C PRO A 188 -16.65 8.37 67.12
N VAL A 189 -16.02 9.33 66.42
CA VAL A 189 -15.54 10.57 67.04
C VAL A 189 -15.77 11.75 66.09
N GLU A 190 -16.74 12.58 66.46
CA GLU A 190 -17.02 13.97 66.02
C GLU A 190 -15.78 14.86 66.35
N ASP A 191 -15.45 16.00 65.75
CA ASP A 191 -16.21 17.01 65.04
C ASP A 191 -15.23 18.05 64.42
N GLU A 192 -15.71 18.79 63.42
CA GLU A 192 -15.40 20.20 63.09
C GLU A 192 -13.94 20.65 62.82
N THR A 193 -13.56 21.51 61.86
CA THR A 193 -14.11 22.46 60.87
C THR A 193 -12.89 22.75 59.93
N THR A 194 -12.91 23.28 58.70
CA THR A 194 -13.59 24.46 58.14
C THR A 194 -13.36 24.43 56.61
N ILE A 195 -14.38 24.90 55.88
CA ILE A 195 -14.47 25.15 54.44
C ILE A 195 -13.76 26.47 54.09
N GLU A 196 -13.24 26.60 52.85
CA GLU A 196 -13.20 27.80 51.96
C GLU A 196 -12.01 27.66 50.99
N ASP A 197 -12.01 28.08 49.72
CA ASP A 197 -12.99 28.24 48.64
C ASP A 197 -12.13 28.56 47.38
N GLU A 198 -12.35 27.83 46.26
CA GLU A 198 -12.30 28.33 44.85
C GLU A 198 -11.00 28.96 44.22
N PRO A 199 -10.93 29.14 42.88
CA PRO A 199 -9.81 28.72 42.03
C PRO A 199 -9.15 29.87 41.24
N SER A 200 -8.16 29.58 40.38
CA SER A 200 -7.80 30.49 39.29
C SER A 200 -7.16 29.77 38.10
N GLU A 201 -7.88 29.79 36.97
CA GLU A 201 -7.33 29.72 35.62
C GLU A 201 -6.55 31.01 35.32
N GLU A 202 -5.37 30.91 34.72
CA GLU A 202 -4.79 31.99 33.91
C GLU A 202 -4.14 31.38 32.66
N ASP A 203 -4.79 31.65 31.52
CA ASP A 203 -4.25 31.58 30.18
C ASP A 203 -3.05 32.54 30.02
N ILE A 204 -1.97 32.08 29.38
CA ILE A 204 -1.01 32.98 28.71
C ILE A 204 -0.81 32.50 27.28
N GLU A 205 -1.52 33.18 26.40
CA GLU A 205 -1.41 33.25 24.95
C GLU A 205 -0.13 34.03 24.57
N ILE A 206 0.71 33.50 23.67
CA ILE A 206 1.75 34.27 22.98
C ILE A 206 1.62 34.01 21.47
N LYS A 207 0.94 34.92 20.78
CA LYS A 207 1.28 35.41 19.42
C LYS A 207 2.08 36.70 19.63
N GLU A 208 3.01 37.17 18.81
CA GLU A 208 3.00 37.54 17.39
C GLU A 208 4.40 38.21 17.17
N GLU A 209 5.13 38.16 16.05
CA GLU A 209 4.98 38.94 14.80
C GLU A 209 6.14 38.46 13.87
N VAL A 210 5.90 38.10 12.61
CA VAL A 210 5.73 38.95 11.40
C VAL A 210 7.00 39.70 10.99
N SER A 211 7.44 39.45 9.74
CA SER A 211 8.08 40.44 8.90
C SER A 211 7.59 40.25 7.46
N GLU A 212 6.68 41.12 7.05
CA GLU A 212 6.32 41.45 5.67
C GLU A 212 7.38 42.37 5.05
N GLU A 213 7.46 42.39 3.71
CA GLU A 213 7.72 43.55 2.83
C GLU A 213 7.46 43.05 1.39
N GLU A 214 6.28 43.31 0.80
CA GLU A 214 5.94 44.45 -0.11
C GLU A 214 6.73 44.44 -1.43
N ASP A 215 6.12 44.03 -2.55
CA ASP A 215 5.36 44.84 -3.54
C ASP A 215 6.18 45.95 -4.23
N HIS A 216 6.37 45.84 -5.57
CA HIS A 216 5.91 46.85 -6.55
C HIS A 216 6.42 46.67 -8.00
N THR A 217 5.44 46.63 -8.92
CA THR A 217 5.27 47.38 -10.19
C THR A 217 6.17 47.22 -11.43
N GLU A 218 5.44 47.05 -12.56
CA GLU A 218 5.50 47.81 -13.85
C GLU A 218 6.47 47.45 -15.00
N ASP A 219 5.86 46.98 -16.10
CA ASP A 219 5.77 47.65 -17.43
C ASP A 219 6.70 47.24 -18.60
N SER A 220 6.17 47.51 -19.81
CA SER A 220 6.62 47.37 -21.22
C SER A 220 6.38 46.00 -21.91
N GLU A 221 5.49 45.84 -22.89
CA GLU A 221 5.32 46.44 -24.25
C GLU A 221 6.31 45.94 -25.32
N GLU A 222 5.79 45.91 -26.56
CA GLU A 222 6.42 45.61 -27.88
C GLU A 222 6.60 44.12 -28.26
N GLU A 223 6.44 43.67 -29.52
CA GLU A 223 5.72 44.05 -30.75
C GLU A 223 6.10 42.93 -31.76
N GLU A 224 5.20 42.60 -32.71
CA GLU A 224 5.50 42.01 -34.04
C GLU A 224 6.27 40.64 -34.14
N GLU A 225 6.17 39.79 -35.16
CA GLU A 225 5.73 39.91 -36.55
C GLU A 225 5.45 38.49 -37.11
N ASP A 226 4.59 38.44 -38.13
CA ASP A 226 4.34 37.34 -39.05
C ASP A 226 5.61 36.61 -39.58
N LYS A 227 5.58 35.27 -39.62
CA LYS A 227 5.96 34.49 -40.82
C LYS A 227 5.54 33.02 -40.79
#